data_AF-A0A0Q5KYF4-F1
#
_entry.id   AF-A0A0Q5KYF4-F1
#
_cell.length_a   1.000
_cell.length_b   1.000
_cell.length_c   1.000
_cell.angle_alpha   90.00
_cell.angle_beta   90.00
_cell.angle_gamma   90.00
#
_symmetry.space_group_name_H-M   'P 1'
#
loop_
_entity.id
_entity.type
_entity.pdbx_description
1 polymer ?
#
loop_
_entity_poly.entity_id
_entity_poly.type
_entity_poly.pdbx_seq_one_letter_code
_entity_poly.pdbx_strand_id
1 'polypeptide(L)'
;MSAVIDSPTRTVVPQTTATGPRLSWLRDRGMGASILVAALSAAFGVVLVETTAYLGAVLQADPFIGDSETLAFIVGLLSILLTGVAMYVAAIVTANTFSTIIAGRTRQIALMRLIGATARSQRAEVGKQGFVVGVIGAALGLLAGLGIAAIGVQIGSSLIANVSEGFSLAQPFIALPAVGVALTTWAAAWAGSRRVLAVTPLQAIGGSVERTHEEVSRAGRHIGAWVLLVSGAVLLAAGVVVGLVHPLGVVVAFFGGLLSFTGLALGSVLFMPPVLRLVGRMFGSSATARLAAENALRYPERSSRMAIGVVMGVTLVTMFAVALESVKQMLIGQVEGDIPAEFFTPFDAFAAVMMVLVAVSAVIAAVGLVNLLTIGVVQRRRELGLLRSIGLSNGQVRRMVLLEATHITVAATLTGLVLGIVYGWIAAQSLLGSTPTLPDFEPAGLVAPHVPWLPIVIIVAATAVLTLVAAAAPTRLATRVAPVEALAAD
;
A
#
# COMPACT_ATOMS: atom_id res chain seq x y z
N MET A 1 45.43 41.78 -41.87
CA MET A 1 43.97 41.57 -41.90
C MET A 1 43.71 40.06 -41.84
N SER A 2 43.91 39.46 -40.67
CA SER A 2 43.54 38.07 -40.39
C SER A 2 42.64 38.06 -39.17
N ALA A 3 41.40 37.61 -39.34
CA ALA A 3 40.49 37.30 -38.25
C ALA A 3 40.01 35.88 -38.52
N VAL A 4 40.71 34.93 -37.90
CA VAL A 4 40.31 33.54 -37.80
C VAL A 4 39.16 33.49 -36.78
N ILE A 5 38.02 32.97 -37.23
CA ILE A 5 36.84 32.73 -36.39
C ILE A 5 37.15 31.53 -35.50
N ASP A 6 37.38 31.78 -34.22
CA ASP A 6 37.46 30.74 -33.20
C ASP A 6 36.07 30.60 -32.55
N SER A 7 35.23 29.72 -33.11
CA SER A 7 34.00 29.30 -32.47
C SER A 7 34.28 28.03 -31.67
N PRO A 8 34.23 28.04 -30.32
CA PRO A 8 34.39 26.81 -29.56
C PRO A 8 33.19 25.92 -29.83
N THR A 9 33.43 24.83 -30.55
CA THR A 9 32.51 23.70 -30.66
C THR A 9 32.28 23.16 -29.25
N ARG A 10 31.19 23.61 -28.60
CA ARG A 10 30.68 22.93 -27.40
C ARG A 10 30.28 21.53 -27.83
N THR A 11 31.19 20.58 -27.66
CA THR A 11 30.88 19.16 -27.66
C THR A 11 29.88 18.94 -26.54
N VAL A 12 28.60 18.79 -26.92
CA VAL A 12 27.56 18.35 -25.99
C VAL A 12 27.86 16.89 -25.70
N VAL A 13 28.73 16.65 -24.72
CA VAL A 13 28.99 15.30 -24.22
C VAL A 13 27.65 14.79 -23.65
N PRO A 14 27.12 13.66 -24.15
CA PRO A 14 25.92 13.06 -23.57
C PRO A 14 26.17 12.83 -22.08
N GLN A 15 25.28 13.33 -21.23
CA GLN A 15 25.36 13.04 -19.80
C GLN A 15 25.15 11.55 -19.60
N THR A 16 26.25 10.83 -19.42
CA THR A 16 26.22 9.43 -18.97
C THR A 16 26.30 9.43 -17.45
N THR A 17 26.01 8.30 -16.82
CA THR A 17 26.20 8.12 -15.37
C THR A 17 27.64 8.38 -14.90
N ALA A 18 28.61 8.46 -15.83
CA ALA A 18 30.00 8.81 -15.55
C ALA A 18 30.28 10.33 -15.53
N THR A 19 29.44 11.16 -16.16
CA THR A 19 29.68 12.62 -16.33
C THR A 19 28.60 13.52 -15.73
N GLY A 20 27.45 12.99 -15.31
CA GLY A 20 26.39 13.73 -14.64
C GLY A 20 26.54 13.79 -13.10
N PRO A 21 25.81 14.69 -12.40
CA PRO A 21 25.73 14.67 -10.94
C PRO A 21 25.29 13.28 -10.45
N ARG A 22 25.99 12.69 -9.48
CA ARG A 22 25.78 11.31 -8.96
C ARG A 22 24.33 10.98 -8.53
N LEU A 23 23.47 11.99 -8.40
CA LEU A 23 22.07 11.88 -7.95
C LEU A 23 21.04 12.40 -8.98
N SER A 24 21.42 12.62 -10.25
CA SER A 24 20.47 13.07 -11.29
C SER A 24 19.29 12.10 -11.49
N TRP A 25 19.51 10.80 -11.26
CA TRP A 25 18.48 9.76 -11.32
C TRP A 25 17.36 9.92 -10.29
N LEU A 26 17.55 10.72 -9.22
CA LEU A 26 16.46 11.04 -8.28
C LEU A 26 15.33 11.83 -8.96
N ARG A 27 15.62 12.53 -10.05
CA ARG A 27 14.64 13.31 -10.82
C ARG A 27 13.92 12.44 -11.86
N ASP A 28 14.31 11.18 -12.02
CA ASP A 28 13.63 10.27 -12.93
C ASP A 28 12.21 9.98 -12.46
N ARG A 29 11.32 9.71 -13.43
CA ARG A 29 9.91 9.42 -13.15
C ARG A 29 9.77 8.23 -12.20
N GLY A 30 8.96 8.42 -11.16
CA GLY A 30 8.65 7.40 -10.16
C GLY A 30 9.55 7.41 -8.92
N MET A 31 10.77 7.98 -8.97
CA MET A 31 11.66 8.00 -7.81
C MET A 31 11.14 8.91 -6.69
N GLY A 32 10.59 10.08 -7.04
CA GLY A 32 9.95 10.97 -6.06
C GLY A 32 8.75 10.31 -5.36
N ALA A 33 7.96 9.51 -6.06
CA ALA A 33 6.85 8.76 -5.46
C ALA A 33 7.36 7.69 -4.48
N SER A 34 8.45 7.00 -4.80
CA SER A 34 9.07 6.04 -3.88
C SER A 34 9.61 6.70 -2.60
N ILE A 35 10.23 7.88 -2.73
CA ILE A 35 10.70 8.66 -1.56
C ILE A 35 9.51 9.08 -0.69
N LEU A 36 8.43 9.57 -1.31
CA LEU A 36 7.22 9.96 -0.59
C LEU A 36 6.60 8.77 0.16
N VAL A 37 6.49 7.60 -0.49
CA VAL A 37 5.99 6.38 0.14
C VAL A 37 6.85 5.97 1.34
N ALA A 38 8.18 5.97 1.19
CA ALA A 38 9.10 5.65 2.27
C ALA A 38 8.98 6.66 3.43
N ALA A 39 8.88 7.96 3.14
CA ALA A 39 8.68 9.00 4.15
C ALA A 39 7.37 8.85 4.92
N LEU A 40 6.24 8.63 4.21
CA LEU A 40 4.95 8.40 4.83
C LEU A 40 4.96 7.13 5.70
N SER A 41 5.63 6.07 5.24
CA SER A 41 5.72 4.80 5.98
C SER A 41 6.54 4.94 7.26
N ALA A 42 7.66 5.66 7.21
CA ALA A 42 8.48 5.93 8.39
C ALA A 42 7.78 6.87 9.37
N ALA A 43 7.13 7.93 8.89
CA ALA A 43 6.33 8.82 9.73
C ALA A 43 5.20 8.06 10.43
N PHE A 44 4.46 7.22 9.68
CA PHE A 44 3.40 6.38 10.23
C PHE A 44 3.91 5.45 11.34
N GLY A 45 5.02 4.73 11.09
CA GLY A 45 5.60 3.85 12.11
C GLY A 45 6.09 4.59 13.35
N VAL A 46 6.67 5.79 13.19
CA VAL A 46 7.12 6.62 14.32
C VAL A 46 5.93 7.13 15.14
N VAL A 47 4.90 7.68 14.47
CA VAL A 47 3.67 8.13 15.15
C VAL A 47 3.00 6.97 15.88
N LEU A 48 2.97 5.78 15.28
CA LEU A 48 2.41 4.59 15.90
C LEU A 48 3.15 4.18 17.17
N VAL A 49 4.47 4.13 17.14
CA VAL A 49 5.28 3.79 18.33
C VAL A 49 5.07 4.82 19.44
N GLU A 50 5.16 6.11 19.12
CA GLU A 50 5.00 7.19 20.13
C GLU A 50 3.59 7.26 20.68
N THR A 51 2.56 7.13 19.84
CA THR A 51 1.16 7.14 20.28
C THR A 51 0.85 5.94 21.17
N THR A 52 1.37 4.77 20.82
CA THR A 52 1.16 3.56 21.64
C THR A 52 1.93 3.64 22.95
N ALA A 53 3.13 4.21 22.95
CA ALA A 53 3.89 4.46 24.17
C ALA A 53 3.19 5.47 25.09
N TYR A 54 2.66 6.56 24.52
CA TYR A 54 1.86 7.54 25.25
C TYR A 54 0.62 6.89 25.87
N LEU A 55 -0.13 6.11 25.09
CA LEU A 55 -1.32 5.43 25.60
C LEU A 55 -0.97 4.37 26.67
N GLY A 56 0.14 3.65 26.50
CA GLY A 56 0.65 2.73 27.52
C GLY A 56 0.95 3.45 28.83
N ALA A 57 1.55 4.64 28.77
CA ALA A 57 1.79 5.48 29.95
C ALA A 57 0.48 5.98 30.59
N VAL A 58 -0.52 6.34 29.77
CA VAL A 58 -1.85 6.72 30.27
C VAL A 58 -2.52 5.56 31.01
N LEU A 59 -2.48 4.36 30.44
CA LEU A 59 -3.09 3.17 31.05
C LEU A 59 -2.36 2.74 32.33
N GLN A 60 -1.04 2.88 32.38
CA GLN A 60 -0.24 2.59 33.58
C GLN A 60 -0.46 3.59 34.72
N ALA A 61 -0.87 4.82 34.40
CA ALA A 61 -1.18 5.84 35.40
C ALA A 61 -2.57 5.64 36.06
N ASP A 62 -3.42 4.79 35.50
CA ASP A 62 -4.77 4.53 36.02
C ASP A 62 -4.72 3.58 37.24
N PRO A 63 -5.27 3.98 38.42
CA PRO A 63 -5.23 3.16 39.63
C PRO A 63 -5.95 1.81 39.54
N PHE A 64 -6.87 1.63 38.60
CA PHE A 64 -7.64 0.38 38.46
C PHE A 64 -7.03 -0.57 37.42
N ILE A 65 -6.26 -0.02 36.48
CA ILE A 65 -5.81 -0.73 35.27
C ILE A 65 -4.28 -0.87 35.22
N GLY A 66 -3.54 0.02 35.89
CA GLY A 66 -2.09 0.16 35.74
C GLY A 66 -1.24 -1.00 36.27
N ASP A 67 -1.74 -1.78 37.22
CA ASP A 67 -1.05 -2.96 37.77
C ASP A 67 -1.23 -4.24 36.93
N SER A 68 -1.99 -4.18 35.83
CA SER A 68 -2.23 -5.37 34.99
C SER A 68 -1.05 -5.68 34.08
N GLU A 69 -0.22 -6.67 34.46
CA GLU A 69 0.85 -7.21 33.61
C GLU A 69 0.33 -7.68 32.24
N THR A 70 -0.90 -8.22 32.23
CA THR A 70 -1.54 -8.72 31.00
C THR A 70 -1.87 -7.59 30.04
N LEU A 71 -2.35 -6.45 30.54
CA LEU A 71 -2.63 -5.29 29.70
C LEU A 71 -1.35 -4.69 29.12
N ALA A 72 -0.32 -4.51 29.95
CA ALA A 72 0.99 -4.02 29.49
C ALA A 72 1.56 -4.92 28.38
N PHE A 73 1.44 -6.24 28.56
CA PHE A 73 1.82 -7.23 27.55
C PHE A 73 1.00 -7.08 26.26
N ILE A 74 -0.33 -6.98 26.33
CA ILE A 74 -1.21 -6.85 25.16
C ILE A 74 -0.92 -5.57 24.38
N VAL A 75 -0.77 -4.43 25.06
CA VAL A 75 -0.45 -3.14 24.43
C VAL A 75 0.91 -3.18 23.73
N GLY A 76 1.93 -3.75 24.40
CA GLY A 76 3.26 -3.93 23.81
C GLY A 76 3.26 -4.89 22.61
N LEU A 77 2.57 -6.02 22.73
CA LEU A 77 2.40 -6.99 21.65
C LEU A 77 1.71 -6.35 20.45
N LEU A 78 0.59 -5.64 20.68
CA LEU A 78 -0.14 -4.94 19.64
C LEU A 78 0.78 -3.93 18.94
N SER A 79 1.50 -3.08 19.69
CA SER A 79 2.46 -2.10 19.12
C SER A 79 3.44 -2.74 18.13
N ILE A 80 4.02 -3.90 18.49
CA ILE A 80 4.95 -4.63 17.64
C ILE A 80 4.25 -5.16 16.38
N LEU A 81 3.09 -5.79 16.53
CA LEU A 81 2.33 -6.33 15.40
C LEU A 81 1.88 -5.22 14.45
N LEU A 82 1.36 -4.11 14.97
CA LEU A 82 0.93 -2.95 14.19
C LEU A 82 2.09 -2.36 13.38
N THR A 83 3.25 -2.18 14.02
CA THR A 83 4.46 -1.70 13.35
C THR A 83 4.91 -2.70 12.28
N GLY A 84 4.79 -4.00 12.55
CA GLY A 84 5.06 -5.05 11.57
C GLY A 84 4.14 -4.98 10.34
N VAL A 85 2.82 -4.83 10.53
CA VAL A 85 1.87 -4.68 9.42
C VAL A 85 2.17 -3.41 8.62
N ALA A 86 2.44 -2.30 9.31
CA ALA A 86 2.82 -1.03 8.70
C ALA A 86 4.00 -1.17 7.72
N MET A 87 5.09 -1.76 8.21
CA MET A 87 6.30 -2.00 7.43
C MET A 87 6.06 -2.96 6.27
N TYR A 88 5.24 -3.98 6.48
CA TYR A 88 4.88 -4.95 5.44
C TYR A 88 4.11 -4.32 4.28
N VAL A 89 3.05 -3.54 4.57
CA VAL A 89 2.25 -2.87 3.55
C VAL A 89 3.13 -1.89 2.77
N ALA A 90 3.97 -1.12 3.46
CA ALA A 90 4.96 -0.23 2.86
C ALA A 90 5.91 -0.97 1.91
N ALA A 91 6.43 -2.13 2.33
CA ALA A 91 7.33 -2.94 1.53
C ALA A 91 6.66 -3.43 0.23
N ILE A 92 5.39 -3.87 0.29
CA ILE A 92 4.68 -4.32 -0.92
C ILE A 92 4.43 -3.16 -1.88
N VAL A 93 3.94 -2.02 -1.40
CA VAL A 93 3.70 -0.83 -2.23
C VAL A 93 5.00 -0.36 -2.89
N THR A 94 6.10 -0.38 -2.14
CA THR A 94 7.44 -0.04 -2.64
C THR A 94 7.91 -1.04 -3.70
N ALA A 95 7.78 -2.34 -3.46
CA ALA A 95 8.18 -3.38 -4.41
C ALA A 95 7.40 -3.26 -5.72
N ASN A 96 6.10 -2.98 -5.63
CA ASN A 96 5.25 -2.73 -6.79
C ASN A 96 5.67 -1.47 -7.57
N THR A 97 6.05 -0.42 -6.85
CA THR A 97 6.53 0.82 -7.44
C THR A 97 7.82 0.59 -8.21
N PHE A 98 8.83 -0.05 -7.60
CA PHE A 98 10.09 -0.39 -8.28
C PHE A 98 9.86 -1.34 -9.46
N SER A 99 8.98 -2.35 -9.32
CA SER A 99 8.65 -3.24 -10.44
C SER A 99 8.08 -2.50 -11.65
N THR A 100 7.28 -1.46 -11.39
CA THR A 100 6.67 -0.62 -12.43
C THR A 100 7.70 0.33 -13.05
N ILE A 101 8.57 0.95 -12.24
CA ILE A 101 9.67 1.79 -12.73
C ILE A 101 10.58 0.98 -13.66
N ILE A 102 10.94 -0.25 -13.26
CA ILE A 102 11.78 -1.15 -14.07
C ILE A 102 11.08 -1.54 -15.37
N ALA A 103 9.78 -1.81 -15.34
CA ALA A 103 9.02 -2.09 -16.56
C ALA A 103 9.11 -0.90 -17.55
N GLY A 104 9.03 0.34 -17.06
CA GLY A 104 9.21 1.55 -17.87
C GLY A 104 10.63 1.79 -18.39
N ARG A 105 11.65 1.16 -17.80
CA ARG A 105 13.06 1.30 -18.19
C ARG A 105 13.61 0.09 -18.97
N THR A 106 12.75 -0.82 -19.40
CA THR A 106 13.18 -2.09 -20.04
C THR A 106 14.10 -1.88 -21.24
N ARG A 107 13.77 -0.94 -22.15
CA ARG A 107 14.61 -0.61 -23.33
C ARG A 107 15.98 -0.07 -22.93
N GLN A 108 16.04 0.84 -21.96
CA GLN A 108 17.29 1.40 -21.45
C GLN A 108 18.18 0.32 -20.81
N ILE A 109 17.59 -0.57 -20.01
CA ILE A 109 18.28 -1.71 -19.41
C ILE A 109 18.80 -2.65 -20.51
N ALA A 110 18.00 -2.91 -21.55
CA ALA A 110 18.42 -3.73 -22.68
C ALA A 110 19.62 -3.10 -23.43
N LEU A 111 19.59 -1.78 -23.67
CA LEU A 111 20.70 -1.04 -24.30
C LEU A 111 21.98 -1.10 -23.46
N MET A 112 21.89 -0.86 -22.15
CA MET A 112 23.04 -1.00 -21.25
C MET A 112 23.62 -2.42 -21.28
N ARG A 113 22.76 -3.43 -21.38
CA ARG A 113 23.18 -4.83 -21.50
C ARG A 113 23.78 -5.16 -22.86
N LEU A 114 23.36 -4.48 -23.93
CA LEU A 114 23.97 -4.58 -25.26
C LEU A 114 25.40 -4.01 -25.24
N ILE A 115 25.62 -2.92 -24.51
CA ILE A 115 26.92 -2.25 -24.35
C ILE A 115 27.85 -3.01 -23.37
N GLY A 116 27.38 -4.12 -22.76
CA GLY A 116 28.20 -5.03 -21.95
C GLY A 116 27.86 -5.05 -20.45
N ALA A 117 26.86 -4.30 -19.97
CA ALA A 117 26.45 -4.37 -18.58
C ALA A 117 25.78 -5.73 -18.25
N THR A 118 26.13 -6.34 -17.12
CA THR A 118 25.50 -7.60 -16.69
C THR A 118 24.15 -7.35 -16.03
N ALA A 119 23.21 -8.29 -16.13
CA ALA A 119 21.90 -8.17 -15.48
C ALA A 119 22.01 -8.06 -13.94
N ARG A 120 23.03 -8.71 -13.34
CA ARG A 120 23.34 -8.62 -11.91
C ARG A 120 23.82 -7.21 -11.53
N SER A 121 24.68 -6.59 -12.35
CA SER A 121 25.13 -5.20 -12.10
C SER A 121 23.97 -4.22 -12.13
N GLN A 122 23.07 -4.34 -13.11
CA GLN A 122 21.88 -3.49 -13.22
C GLN A 122 20.93 -3.69 -12.04
N ARG A 123 20.74 -4.93 -11.59
CA ARG A 123 19.92 -5.23 -10.41
C ARG A 123 20.54 -4.67 -9.12
N ALA A 124 21.86 -4.81 -8.96
CA ALA A 124 22.58 -4.24 -7.82
C ALA A 124 22.45 -2.72 -7.78
N GLU A 125 22.49 -2.07 -8.94
CA GLU A 125 22.30 -0.62 -9.05
C GLU A 125 20.90 -0.18 -8.60
N VAL A 126 19.85 -0.91 -9.00
CA VAL A 126 18.50 -0.64 -8.51
C VAL A 126 18.39 -0.87 -7.00
N GLY A 127 19.11 -1.86 -6.46
CA GLY A 127 19.23 -2.07 -5.02
C GLY A 127 19.84 -0.86 -4.31
N LYS A 128 20.94 -0.32 -4.82
CA LYS A 128 21.57 0.90 -4.27
C LYS A 128 20.63 2.10 -4.33
N GLN A 129 19.94 2.29 -5.45
CA GLN A 129 18.92 3.34 -5.58
C GLN A 129 17.82 3.17 -4.52
N GLY A 130 17.34 1.94 -4.32
CA GLY A 130 16.37 1.61 -3.29
C GLY A 130 16.84 1.93 -1.87
N PHE A 131 18.09 1.61 -1.54
CA PHE A 131 18.68 1.96 -0.25
C PHE A 131 18.75 3.47 -0.04
N VAL A 132 19.24 4.23 -1.03
CA VAL A 132 19.30 5.70 -0.96
C VAL A 132 17.90 6.32 -0.79
N VAL A 133 16.92 5.85 -1.58
CA VAL A 133 15.52 6.26 -1.43
C VAL A 133 14.98 5.94 -0.04
N GLY A 134 15.28 4.74 0.47
CA GLY A 134 14.87 4.30 1.80
C GLY A 134 15.46 5.16 2.91
N VAL A 135 16.74 5.51 2.84
CA VAL A 135 17.41 6.38 3.83
C VAL A 135 16.85 7.79 3.80
N ILE A 136 16.69 8.39 2.60
CA ILE A 136 16.11 9.74 2.46
C ILE A 136 14.66 9.75 3.00
N GLY A 137 13.86 8.77 2.58
CA GLY A 137 12.49 8.63 3.05
C GLY A 137 12.42 8.43 4.56
N ALA A 138 13.21 7.52 5.12
CA ALA A 138 13.26 7.26 6.55
C ALA A 138 13.65 8.49 7.37
N ALA A 139 14.63 9.28 6.92
CA ALA A 139 15.03 10.52 7.60
C ALA A 139 13.91 11.56 7.58
N LEU A 140 13.30 11.80 6.42
CA LEU A 140 12.16 12.72 6.28
C LEU A 140 10.96 12.26 7.12
N GLY A 141 10.68 10.96 7.09
CA GLY A 141 9.57 10.37 7.83
C GLY A 141 9.79 10.39 9.33
N LEU A 142 11.02 10.16 9.82
CA LEU A 142 11.35 10.27 11.24
C LEU A 142 11.10 11.68 11.76
N LEU A 143 11.59 12.70 11.03
CA LEU A 143 11.39 14.11 11.40
C LEU A 143 9.91 14.50 11.38
N ALA A 144 9.19 14.12 10.32
CA ALA A 144 7.76 14.40 10.21
C ALA A 144 6.94 13.65 11.27
N GLY A 145 7.26 12.38 11.52
CA GLY A 145 6.58 11.54 12.50
C GLY A 145 6.77 12.04 13.92
N LEU A 146 8.00 12.47 14.28
CA LEU A 146 8.28 13.16 15.54
C LEU A 146 7.46 14.43 15.69
N GLY A 147 7.41 15.27 14.65
CA GLY A 147 6.61 16.50 14.66
C GLY A 147 5.11 16.22 14.86
N ILE A 148 4.57 15.22 14.17
CA ILE A 148 3.17 14.80 14.32
C ILE A 148 2.91 14.21 15.71
N ALA A 149 3.80 13.36 16.22
CA ALA A 149 3.67 12.78 17.56
C ALA A 149 3.72 13.85 18.65
N ALA A 150 4.59 14.86 18.51
CA ALA A 150 4.67 15.98 19.46
C ALA A 150 3.36 16.77 19.52
N ILE A 151 2.76 17.07 18.37
CA ILE A 151 1.44 17.72 18.30
C ILE A 151 0.37 16.80 18.90
N GLY A 152 0.43 15.49 18.60
CA GLY A 152 -0.50 14.50 19.14
C GLY A 152 -0.48 14.42 20.66
N VAL A 153 0.70 14.41 21.28
CA VAL A 153 0.87 14.43 22.74
C VAL A 153 0.34 15.73 23.35
N GLN A 154 0.57 16.87 22.71
CA GLN A 154 0.07 18.16 23.19
C GLN A 154 -1.48 18.22 23.18
N ILE A 155 -2.10 17.67 22.13
CA ILE A 155 -3.56 17.57 22.06
C ILE A 155 -4.06 16.54 23.09
N GLY A 156 -3.40 15.38 23.20
CA GLY A 156 -3.76 14.32 24.14
C GLY A 156 -3.73 14.78 25.59
N SER A 157 -2.69 15.49 26.01
CA SER A 157 -2.56 16.00 27.38
C SER A 157 -3.58 17.09 27.72
N SER A 158 -4.14 17.78 26.72
CA SER A 158 -5.24 18.73 26.93
C SER A 158 -6.62 18.08 27.07
N LEU A 159 -6.76 16.85 26.55
CA LEU A 159 -8.03 16.11 26.55
C LEU A 159 -8.11 15.07 27.67
N ILE A 160 -6.98 14.51 28.09
CA ILE A 160 -6.90 13.46 29.12
C ILE A 160 -6.27 14.06 30.39
N ALA A 161 -7.07 14.18 31.46
CA ALA A 161 -6.58 14.61 32.76
C ALA A 161 -5.62 13.56 33.37
N ASN A 162 -4.60 14.02 34.11
CA ASN A 162 -3.60 13.22 34.86
C ASN A 162 -2.39 12.61 34.13
N VAL A 163 -2.05 13.02 32.90
CA VAL A 163 -0.83 12.50 32.24
C VAL A 163 -0.01 13.62 31.62
N SER A 164 0.85 14.25 32.42
CA SER A 164 1.74 15.29 31.88
C SER A 164 3.08 15.52 32.59
N GLU A 165 3.37 14.97 33.78
CA GLU A 165 4.59 15.39 34.49
C GLU A 165 5.88 14.63 34.12
N GLY A 166 5.84 13.63 33.22
CA GLY A 166 7.06 12.84 32.91
C GLY A 166 7.19 12.14 31.56
N PHE A 167 6.23 12.27 30.62
CA PHE A 167 6.36 11.61 29.32
C PHE A 167 7.39 12.34 28.43
N SER A 168 8.49 11.67 28.12
CA SER A 168 9.44 12.15 27.11
C SER A 168 9.07 11.59 25.74
N LEU A 169 8.97 12.48 24.75
CA LEU A 169 9.06 12.12 23.35
C LEU A 169 10.44 11.53 23.04
N ALA A 170 10.55 10.82 21.91
CA ALA A 170 11.79 10.15 21.49
C ALA A 170 12.17 8.99 22.42
N GLN A 171 11.25 8.03 22.54
CA GLN A 171 11.50 6.77 23.22
C GLN A 171 12.74 6.07 22.63
N PRO A 172 13.49 5.25 23.40
CA PRO A 172 14.74 4.62 22.93
C PRO A 172 14.61 3.84 21.61
N PHE A 173 13.42 3.37 21.30
CA PHE A 173 13.10 2.56 20.13
C PHE A 173 12.51 3.35 18.94
N ILE A 174 12.47 4.69 19.00
CA ILE A 174 11.87 5.54 17.96
C ILE A 174 12.58 5.42 16.59
N ALA A 175 13.87 5.06 16.59
CA ALA A 175 14.60 4.85 15.36
C ALA A 175 14.23 3.53 14.65
N LEU A 176 13.60 2.56 15.35
CA LEU A 176 13.32 1.23 14.80
C LEU A 176 12.41 1.28 13.56
N PRO A 177 11.28 2.02 13.54
CA PRO A 177 10.47 2.15 12.32
C PRO A 177 11.23 2.80 11.17
N ALA A 178 12.06 3.82 11.43
CA ALA A 178 12.84 4.49 10.40
C ALA A 178 13.90 3.55 9.78
N VAL A 179 14.67 2.84 10.62
CA VAL A 179 15.63 1.82 10.18
C VAL A 179 14.91 0.70 9.43
N GLY A 180 13.78 0.23 9.99
CA GLY A 180 12.94 -0.78 9.40
C GLY A 180 12.46 -0.39 8.00
N VAL A 181 12.01 0.86 7.81
CA VAL A 181 11.57 1.38 6.50
C VAL A 181 12.74 1.48 5.52
N ALA A 182 13.93 1.92 5.95
CA ALA A 182 15.10 1.95 5.07
C ALA A 182 15.47 0.54 4.57
N LEU A 183 15.50 -0.44 5.48
CA LEU A 183 15.81 -1.84 5.16
C LEU A 183 14.74 -2.50 4.31
N THR A 184 13.45 -2.31 4.66
CA THR A 184 12.34 -2.87 3.87
C THR A 184 12.21 -2.21 2.51
N THR A 185 12.50 -0.91 2.37
CA THR A 185 12.55 -0.22 1.07
C THR A 185 13.67 -0.79 0.19
N TRP A 186 14.85 -1.03 0.76
CA TRP A 186 15.96 -1.68 0.06
C TRP A 186 15.60 -3.10 -0.40
N ALA A 187 15.06 -3.93 0.51
CA ALA A 187 14.62 -5.28 0.21
C ALA A 187 13.49 -5.30 -0.84
N ALA A 188 12.53 -4.37 -0.74
CA ALA A 188 11.44 -4.21 -1.67
C ALA A 188 11.92 -3.77 -3.07
N ALA A 189 12.86 -2.83 -3.16
CA ALA A 189 13.49 -2.45 -4.42
C ALA A 189 14.25 -3.63 -5.06
N TRP A 190 14.95 -4.41 -4.23
CA TRP A 190 15.62 -5.62 -4.67
C TRP A 190 14.64 -6.70 -5.17
N ALA A 191 13.50 -6.87 -4.50
CA ALA A 191 12.45 -7.78 -4.91
C ALA A 191 11.75 -7.31 -6.20
N GLY A 192 11.40 -6.02 -6.30
CA GLY A 192 10.75 -5.41 -7.46
C GLY A 192 11.61 -5.42 -8.72
N SER A 193 12.93 -5.40 -8.58
CA SER A 193 13.90 -5.45 -9.69
C SER A 193 14.16 -6.85 -10.26
N ARG A 194 13.45 -7.90 -9.81
CA ARG A 194 13.59 -9.26 -10.37
C ARG A 194 13.46 -9.32 -11.90
N ARG A 195 12.60 -8.46 -12.48
CA ARG A 195 12.38 -8.38 -13.94
C ARG A 195 13.63 -8.01 -14.73
N VAL A 196 14.59 -7.28 -14.13
CA VAL A 196 15.87 -6.91 -14.78
C VAL A 196 16.62 -8.14 -15.28
N LEU A 197 16.51 -9.26 -14.56
CA LEU A 197 17.17 -10.52 -14.92
C LEU A 197 16.60 -11.17 -16.19
N ALA A 198 15.33 -10.90 -16.50
CA ALA A 198 14.62 -11.50 -17.64
C ALA A 198 14.70 -10.66 -18.92
N VAL A 199 15.20 -9.42 -18.84
CA VAL A 199 15.44 -8.56 -20.01
C VAL A 199 16.47 -9.26 -20.93
N THR A 200 16.46 -9.02 -22.24
CA THR A 200 17.51 -9.53 -23.14
C THR A 200 18.15 -8.38 -23.93
N PRO A 201 19.44 -8.46 -24.31
CA PRO A 201 20.07 -7.41 -25.13
C PRO A 201 19.35 -7.20 -26.47
N LEU A 202 18.80 -8.25 -27.06
CA LEU A 202 17.99 -8.19 -28.29
C LEU A 202 16.74 -7.30 -28.17
N GLN A 203 16.16 -7.14 -26.97
CA GLN A 203 15.05 -6.20 -26.75
C GLN A 203 15.44 -4.74 -26.98
N ALA A 204 16.74 -4.43 -27.09
CA ALA A 204 17.21 -3.11 -27.47
C ALA A 204 17.06 -2.82 -28.98
N ILE A 205 17.10 -3.89 -29.81
CA ILE A 205 17.14 -3.82 -31.28
C ILE A 205 15.77 -4.14 -31.89
N GLY A 206 14.98 -4.99 -31.22
CA GLY A 206 13.63 -5.32 -31.68
C GLY A 206 12.68 -4.14 -31.56
N GLY A 207 12.12 -3.70 -32.69
CA GLY A 207 10.80 -3.06 -32.71
C GLY A 207 9.81 -4.00 -32.02
N SER A 208 9.06 -3.48 -31.06
CA SER A 208 8.29 -4.23 -30.07
C SER A 208 7.30 -5.22 -30.69
N VAL A 209 7.72 -6.46 -30.89
CA VAL A 209 6.77 -7.57 -30.86
C VAL A 209 6.51 -7.82 -29.37
N GLU A 210 5.50 -7.12 -28.84
CA GLU A 210 4.94 -7.43 -27.52
C GLU A 210 4.61 -8.94 -27.50
N ARG A 211 5.33 -9.72 -26.69
CA ARG A 211 5.06 -11.14 -26.49
C ARG A 211 3.58 -11.33 -26.14
N THR A 212 2.90 -12.20 -26.87
CA THR A 212 1.48 -12.50 -26.68
C THR A 212 1.25 -13.09 -25.28
N HIS A 213 0.06 -12.84 -24.72
CA HIS A 213 -0.29 -13.19 -23.34
C HIS A 213 -0.16 -14.70 -23.04
N GLU A 214 -0.29 -15.54 -24.08
CA GLU A 214 -0.17 -17.00 -24.02
C GLU A 214 1.27 -17.49 -23.79
N GLU A 215 2.31 -16.77 -24.25
CA GLU A 215 3.71 -17.20 -24.14
C GLU A 215 4.32 -16.98 -22.73
N VAL A 216 3.69 -16.15 -21.90
CA VAL A 216 4.21 -15.72 -20.59
C VAL A 216 3.54 -16.45 -19.41
N SER A 217 2.49 -17.24 -19.67
CA SER A 217 1.77 -18.06 -18.68
C SER A 217 2.65 -19.18 -18.12
N ARG A 218 3.57 -18.85 -17.21
CA ARG A 218 4.34 -19.85 -16.46
C ARG A 218 3.48 -20.34 -15.29
N ALA A 219 2.96 -21.56 -15.43
CA ALA A 219 2.26 -22.31 -14.39
C ALA A 219 2.93 -22.21 -12.99
N GLY A 220 4.26 -22.16 -12.94
CA GLY A 220 5.04 -22.06 -11.70
C GLY A 220 4.79 -20.81 -10.85
N ARG A 221 4.35 -19.68 -11.43
CA ARG A 221 4.03 -18.46 -10.65
C ARG A 221 2.72 -18.62 -9.87
N HIS A 222 1.79 -19.42 -10.37
CA HIS A 222 0.49 -19.64 -9.73
C HIS A 222 0.62 -20.60 -8.55
N ILE A 223 1.48 -21.61 -8.65
CA ILE A 223 1.73 -22.58 -7.55
C ILE A 223 2.23 -21.86 -6.29
N GLY A 224 3.24 -20.99 -6.42
CA GLY A 224 3.77 -20.25 -5.27
C GLY A 224 2.73 -19.34 -4.60
N ALA A 225 1.86 -18.70 -5.37
CA ALA A 225 0.78 -17.87 -4.82
C ALA A 225 -0.25 -18.72 -4.06
N TRP A 226 -0.64 -19.88 -4.59
CA TRP A 226 -1.55 -20.81 -3.92
C TRP A 226 -0.96 -21.39 -2.65
N VAL A 227 0.32 -21.78 -2.66
CA VAL A 227 1.00 -22.30 -1.47
C VAL A 227 0.99 -21.26 -0.34
N LEU A 228 1.28 -19.99 -0.64
CA LEU A 228 1.22 -18.90 0.33
C LEU A 228 -0.21 -18.63 0.83
N LEU A 229 -1.19 -18.70 -0.06
CA LEU A 229 -2.60 -18.46 0.29
C LEU A 229 -3.14 -19.57 1.19
N VAL A 230 -2.90 -20.83 0.83
CA VAL A 230 -3.36 -21.99 1.60
C VAL A 230 -2.63 -22.08 2.94
N SER A 231 -1.30 -21.94 2.97
CA SER A 231 -0.56 -21.95 4.24
C SER A 231 -0.96 -20.80 5.15
N GLY A 232 -1.17 -19.61 4.59
CA GLY A 232 -1.67 -18.45 5.33
C GLY A 232 -3.09 -18.67 5.87
N ALA A 233 -4.00 -19.25 5.08
CA ALA A 233 -5.35 -19.60 5.52
C ALA A 233 -5.36 -20.64 6.66
N VAL A 234 -4.49 -21.65 6.57
CA VAL A 234 -4.30 -22.65 7.64
C VAL A 234 -3.79 -21.98 8.92
N LEU A 235 -2.80 -21.09 8.82
CA LEU A 235 -2.29 -20.35 9.98
C LEU A 235 -3.32 -19.37 10.56
N LEU A 236 -4.15 -18.74 9.74
CA LEU A 236 -5.24 -17.90 10.23
C LEU A 236 -6.27 -18.72 11.03
N ALA A 237 -6.68 -19.87 10.50
CA ALA A 237 -7.56 -20.79 11.22
C ALA A 237 -6.91 -21.29 12.52
N ALA A 238 -5.62 -21.66 12.47
CA ALA A 238 -4.87 -22.02 13.67
C ALA A 238 -4.78 -20.87 14.67
N GLY A 239 -4.61 -19.63 14.21
CA GLY A 239 -4.59 -18.44 15.06
C GLY A 239 -5.91 -18.16 15.76
N VAL A 240 -7.05 -18.43 15.09
CA VAL A 240 -8.38 -18.39 15.75
C VAL A 240 -8.48 -19.49 16.80
N VAL A 241 -8.15 -20.74 16.46
CA VAL A 241 -8.26 -21.88 17.39
C VAL A 241 -7.36 -21.69 18.62
N VAL A 242 -6.11 -21.27 18.42
CA VAL A 242 -5.19 -20.94 19.53
C VAL A 242 -5.71 -19.74 20.30
N GLY A 243 -6.26 -18.73 19.61
CA GLY A 243 -6.83 -17.52 20.21
C GLY A 243 -8.04 -17.77 21.11
N LEU A 244 -8.75 -18.88 20.94
CA LEU A 244 -9.82 -19.31 21.86
C LEU A 244 -9.30 -19.78 23.22
N VAL A 245 -8.01 -20.11 23.32
CA VAL A 245 -7.40 -20.66 24.54
C VAL A 245 -6.25 -19.78 25.06
N HIS A 246 -5.56 -19.05 24.19
CA HIS A 246 -4.38 -18.27 24.52
C HIS A 246 -4.27 -16.97 23.69
N PRO A 247 -3.95 -15.80 24.30
CA PRO A 247 -3.88 -14.50 23.60
C PRO A 247 -2.77 -14.42 22.52
N LEU A 248 -1.84 -15.39 22.51
CA LEU A 248 -0.82 -15.50 21.46
C LEU A 248 -1.37 -16.02 20.12
N GLY A 249 -2.65 -16.41 20.06
CA GLY A 249 -3.33 -16.74 18.81
C GLY A 249 -3.19 -15.63 17.76
N VAL A 250 -3.21 -14.37 18.20
CA VAL A 250 -3.02 -13.18 17.34
C VAL A 250 -1.66 -13.17 16.63
N VAL A 251 -0.60 -13.73 17.22
CA VAL A 251 0.72 -13.81 16.59
C VAL A 251 0.72 -14.82 15.45
N VAL A 252 0.08 -15.97 15.66
CA VAL A 252 -0.10 -16.99 14.60
C VAL A 252 -0.97 -16.43 13.48
N ALA A 253 -2.08 -15.77 13.84
CA ALA A 253 -2.96 -15.09 12.88
C ALA A 253 -2.24 -13.98 12.11
N PHE A 254 -1.34 -13.23 12.76
CA PHE A 254 -0.53 -12.19 12.10
C PHE A 254 0.33 -12.77 10.99
N PHE A 255 1.10 -13.84 11.25
CA PHE A 255 1.90 -14.49 10.21
C PHE A 255 1.04 -15.16 9.14
N GLY A 256 -0.10 -15.74 9.51
CA GLY A 256 -1.09 -16.27 8.57
C GLY A 256 -1.67 -15.19 7.66
N GLY A 257 -1.97 -14.02 8.22
CA GLY A 257 -2.39 -12.82 7.49
C GLY A 257 -1.30 -12.36 6.52
N LEU A 258 -0.05 -12.25 6.99
CA LEU A 258 1.09 -11.87 6.17
C LEU A 258 1.31 -12.81 4.97
N LEU A 259 1.26 -14.13 5.20
CA LEU A 259 1.45 -15.13 4.15
C LEU A 259 0.27 -15.16 3.17
N SER A 260 -0.96 -15.22 3.69
CA SER A 260 -2.17 -15.26 2.84
C SER A 260 -2.28 -14.00 1.98
N PHE A 261 -2.04 -12.83 2.57
CA PHE A 261 -2.08 -11.57 1.87
C PHE A 261 -0.94 -11.41 0.86
N THR A 262 0.25 -11.96 1.14
CA THR A 262 1.35 -12.01 0.16
C THR A 262 0.97 -12.92 -1.01
N GLY A 263 0.36 -14.07 -0.74
CA GLY A 263 -0.18 -14.98 -1.74
C GLY A 263 -1.23 -14.30 -2.63
N LEU A 264 -2.15 -13.55 -2.00
CA LEU A 264 -3.13 -12.72 -2.67
C LEU A 264 -2.44 -11.65 -3.54
N ALA A 265 -1.51 -10.87 -3.00
CA ALA A 265 -0.84 -9.80 -3.75
C ALA A 265 -0.08 -10.33 -4.98
N LEU A 266 0.70 -11.40 -4.82
CA LEU A 266 1.45 -12.04 -5.91
C LEU A 266 0.54 -12.76 -6.92
N GLY A 267 -0.55 -13.33 -6.42
CA GLY A 267 -1.59 -14.05 -7.15
C GLY A 267 -2.70 -13.16 -7.70
N SER A 268 -2.60 -11.83 -7.62
CA SER A 268 -3.65 -10.88 -8.04
C SER A 268 -4.23 -11.10 -9.42
N VAL A 269 -3.40 -11.61 -10.34
CA VAL A 269 -3.81 -11.94 -11.71
C VAL A 269 -4.76 -13.15 -11.78
N LEU A 270 -4.82 -13.99 -10.74
CA LEU A 270 -5.72 -15.15 -10.66
C LEU A 270 -7.16 -14.74 -10.29
N PHE A 271 -7.31 -13.89 -9.27
CA PHE A 271 -8.63 -13.60 -8.68
C PHE A 271 -9.19 -12.22 -9.07
N MET A 272 -8.36 -11.25 -9.49
CA MET A 272 -8.90 -9.95 -9.89
C MET A 272 -9.68 -9.96 -11.22
N PRO A 273 -9.27 -10.69 -12.27
CA PRO A 273 -10.03 -10.72 -13.52
C PRO A 273 -11.51 -11.14 -13.37
N PRO A 274 -11.88 -12.18 -12.61
CA PRO A 274 -13.29 -12.51 -12.41
C PRO A 274 -14.03 -11.41 -11.62
N VAL A 275 -13.41 -10.81 -10.60
CA VAL A 275 -14.01 -9.68 -9.87
C VAL A 275 -14.24 -8.48 -10.81
N LEU A 276 -13.25 -8.14 -11.64
CA LEU A 276 -13.37 -7.09 -12.64
C LEU A 276 -14.48 -7.41 -13.65
N ARG A 277 -14.64 -8.66 -14.09
CA ARG A 277 -15.76 -9.06 -14.96
C ARG A 277 -17.12 -8.86 -14.28
N LEU A 278 -17.25 -9.27 -13.02
CA LEU A 278 -18.49 -9.14 -12.24
C LEU A 278 -18.86 -7.66 -12.06
N VAL A 279 -17.91 -6.84 -11.63
CA VAL A 279 -18.14 -5.40 -11.45
C VAL A 279 -18.40 -4.70 -12.78
N GLY A 280 -17.73 -5.12 -13.86
CA GLY A 280 -17.93 -4.54 -15.19
C GLY A 280 -19.37 -4.69 -15.71
N ARG A 281 -20.09 -5.74 -15.28
CA ARG A 281 -21.51 -5.92 -15.60
C ARG A 281 -22.41 -4.85 -14.97
N MET A 282 -21.99 -4.24 -13.86
CA MET A 282 -22.74 -3.17 -13.19
C MET A 282 -22.62 -1.81 -13.89
N PHE A 283 -21.64 -1.63 -14.79
CA PHE A 283 -21.32 -0.30 -15.37
C PHE A 283 -22.20 0.14 -16.55
N GLY A 284 -23.37 -0.47 -16.73
CA GLY A 284 -24.33 -0.10 -17.78
C GLY A 284 -23.91 -0.52 -19.19
N SER A 285 -24.80 -0.30 -20.16
CA SER A 285 -24.65 -0.83 -21.53
C SER A 285 -24.01 0.15 -22.52
N SER A 286 -23.66 1.37 -22.11
CA SER A 286 -23.13 2.39 -23.03
C SER A 286 -21.80 1.95 -23.65
N ALA A 287 -21.55 2.34 -24.92
CA ALA A 287 -20.33 1.95 -25.63
C ALA A 287 -19.05 2.36 -24.88
N THR A 288 -19.03 3.53 -24.25
CA THR A 288 -17.88 3.99 -23.44
C THR A 288 -17.67 3.18 -22.16
N ALA A 289 -18.75 2.72 -21.52
CA ALA A 289 -18.66 1.86 -20.34
C ALA A 289 -18.20 0.43 -20.70
N ARG A 290 -18.75 -0.15 -21.78
CA ARG A 290 -18.30 -1.45 -22.29
C ARG A 290 -16.83 -1.42 -22.68
N LEU A 291 -16.41 -0.40 -23.44
CA LEU A 291 -15.01 -0.21 -23.82
C LEU A 291 -14.09 -0.08 -22.60
N ALA A 292 -14.50 0.66 -21.56
CA ALA A 292 -13.71 0.79 -20.34
C ALA A 292 -13.57 -0.56 -19.60
N ALA A 293 -14.66 -1.32 -19.48
CA ALA A 293 -14.65 -2.63 -18.82
C ALA A 293 -13.85 -3.68 -19.60
N GLU A 294 -13.97 -3.69 -20.94
CA GLU A 294 -13.16 -4.55 -21.81
C GLU A 294 -11.69 -4.19 -21.76
N ASN A 295 -11.35 -2.89 -21.72
CA ASN A 295 -9.97 -2.45 -21.62
C ASN A 295 -9.30 -2.93 -20.32
N ALA A 296 -10.03 -2.89 -19.20
CA ALA A 296 -9.54 -3.41 -17.93
C ALA A 296 -9.24 -4.92 -17.99
N LEU A 297 -9.98 -5.67 -18.81
CA LEU A 297 -9.84 -7.12 -18.99
C LEU A 297 -8.84 -7.52 -20.07
N ARG A 298 -8.54 -6.63 -21.03
CA ARG A 298 -7.56 -6.86 -22.10
C ARG A 298 -6.14 -7.03 -21.55
N TYR A 299 -5.82 -6.32 -20.47
CA TYR A 299 -4.50 -6.35 -19.82
C TYR A 299 -4.61 -6.66 -18.32
N PRO A 300 -5.00 -7.90 -17.95
CA PRO A 300 -5.35 -8.26 -16.58
C PRO A 300 -4.18 -8.09 -15.62
N GLU A 301 -2.93 -8.32 -16.03
CA GLU A 301 -1.77 -8.09 -15.15
C GLU A 301 -1.63 -6.64 -14.69
N ARG A 302 -1.91 -5.69 -15.59
CA ARG A 302 -1.79 -4.27 -15.32
C ARG A 302 -2.95 -3.83 -14.43
N SER A 303 -4.17 -4.19 -14.79
CA SER A 303 -5.37 -3.87 -14.02
C SER A 303 -5.34 -4.50 -12.63
N SER A 304 -4.86 -5.73 -12.50
CA SER A 304 -4.70 -6.41 -11.20
C SER A 304 -3.64 -5.73 -10.34
N ARG A 305 -2.52 -5.27 -10.93
CA ARG A 305 -1.50 -4.48 -10.20
C ARG A 305 -2.02 -3.12 -9.73
N MET A 306 -2.92 -2.49 -10.49
CA MET A 306 -3.58 -1.25 -10.06
C MET A 306 -4.60 -1.52 -8.95
N ALA A 307 -5.44 -2.55 -9.12
CA ALA A 307 -6.45 -2.96 -8.14
C ALA A 307 -5.81 -3.34 -6.81
N ILE A 308 -4.75 -4.16 -6.82
CA ILE A 308 -4.18 -4.70 -5.58
C ILE A 308 -3.70 -3.57 -4.66
N GLY A 309 -3.12 -2.49 -5.18
CA GLY A 309 -2.73 -1.31 -4.39
C GLY A 309 -3.89 -0.79 -3.53
N VAL A 310 -5.05 -0.58 -4.15
CA VAL A 310 -6.27 -0.12 -3.49
C VAL A 310 -6.84 -1.19 -2.56
N VAL A 311 -6.82 -2.47 -2.96
CA VAL A 311 -7.24 -3.59 -2.09
C VAL A 311 -6.45 -3.56 -0.79
N MET A 312 -5.12 -3.38 -0.82
CA MET A 312 -4.30 -3.32 0.41
C MET A 312 -4.74 -2.20 1.36
N GLY A 313 -4.91 -0.99 0.84
CA GLY A 313 -5.32 0.16 1.65
C GLY A 313 -6.70 -0.04 2.27
N VAL A 314 -7.69 -0.45 1.47
CA VAL A 314 -9.07 -0.69 1.94
C VAL A 314 -9.12 -1.87 2.92
N THR A 315 -8.40 -2.96 2.63
CA THR A 315 -8.34 -4.13 3.52
C THR A 315 -7.82 -3.73 4.89
N LEU A 316 -6.73 -2.96 4.96
CA LEU A 316 -6.13 -2.59 6.22
C LEU A 316 -7.06 -1.70 7.04
N VAL A 317 -7.57 -0.61 6.47
CA VAL A 317 -8.47 0.29 7.22
C VAL A 317 -9.74 -0.43 7.69
N THR A 318 -10.31 -1.30 6.84
CA THR A 318 -11.51 -2.08 7.19
C THR A 318 -11.22 -3.13 8.26
N MET A 319 -10.07 -3.81 8.17
CA MET A 319 -9.60 -4.79 9.16
C MET A 319 -9.53 -4.16 10.54
N PHE A 320 -8.95 -2.97 10.65
CA PHE A 320 -8.85 -2.27 11.92
C PHE A 320 -10.19 -1.80 12.44
N ALA A 321 -11.03 -1.23 11.58
CA ALA A 321 -12.37 -0.80 11.96
C ALA A 321 -13.17 -1.98 12.54
N VAL A 322 -13.20 -3.11 11.83
CA VAL A 322 -13.92 -4.32 12.25
C VAL A 322 -13.32 -4.92 13.51
N ALA A 323 -11.99 -4.96 13.62
CA ALA A 323 -11.33 -5.50 14.82
C ALA A 323 -11.65 -4.65 16.07
N LEU A 324 -11.51 -3.33 15.98
CA LEU A 324 -11.80 -2.39 17.08
C LEU A 324 -13.28 -2.43 17.47
N GLU A 325 -14.20 -2.44 16.50
CA GLU A 325 -15.63 -2.54 16.77
C GLU A 325 -15.97 -3.89 17.43
N SER A 326 -15.42 -4.99 16.93
CA SER A 326 -15.66 -6.32 17.49
C SER A 326 -15.17 -6.41 18.94
N VAL A 327 -14.00 -5.82 19.24
CA VAL A 327 -13.47 -5.70 20.62
C VAL A 327 -14.45 -4.91 21.50
N LYS A 328 -14.95 -3.77 21.03
CA LYS A 328 -15.91 -2.94 21.78
C LYS A 328 -17.19 -3.70 22.11
N GLN A 329 -17.79 -4.35 21.10
CA GLN A 329 -19.04 -5.08 21.25
C GLN A 329 -18.90 -6.28 22.18
N MET A 330 -17.73 -6.92 22.16
CA MET A 330 -17.40 -8.00 23.08
C MET A 330 -17.29 -7.53 24.54
N LEU A 331 -16.74 -6.33 24.79
CA LEU A 331 -16.72 -5.74 26.13
C LEU A 331 -18.12 -5.32 26.60
N ILE A 332 -18.94 -4.75 25.72
CA ILE A 332 -20.34 -4.39 26.02
C ILE A 332 -21.13 -5.64 26.42
N GLY A 333 -20.93 -6.76 25.71
CA GLY A 333 -21.61 -8.02 26.01
C GLY A 333 -21.24 -8.67 27.34
N GLN A 334 -20.21 -8.20 28.03
CA GLN A 334 -19.72 -8.76 29.30
C GLN A 334 -20.27 -8.08 30.55
N VAL A 335 -21.01 -6.97 30.42
CA VAL A 335 -21.50 -6.22 31.58
C VAL A 335 -23.02 -6.31 31.66
N GLU A 336 -23.53 -6.84 32.77
CA GLU A 336 -24.95 -6.83 33.06
C GLU A 336 -25.37 -5.43 33.56
N GLY A 337 -26.21 -4.74 32.80
CA GLY A 337 -26.79 -3.44 33.16
C GLY A 337 -26.55 -2.34 32.12
N ASP A 338 -27.16 -1.17 32.36
CA ASP A 338 -26.96 0.01 31.52
C ASP A 338 -25.62 0.66 31.91
N ILE A 339 -24.57 0.43 31.13
CA ILE A 339 -23.29 1.11 31.33
C ILE A 339 -23.43 2.54 30.81
N PRO A 340 -23.11 3.58 31.61
CA PRO A 340 -23.05 4.95 31.12
C PRO A 340 -22.16 5.03 29.88
N ALA A 341 -22.60 5.77 28.85
CA ALA A 341 -21.84 5.94 27.60
C ALA A 341 -20.42 6.47 27.83
N GLU A 342 -20.21 7.19 28.94
CA GLU A 342 -18.93 7.71 29.40
C GLU A 342 -17.87 6.61 29.61
N PHE A 343 -18.26 5.39 29.98
CA PHE A 343 -17.36 4.26 30.20
C PHE A 343 -16.56 3.88 28.94
N PHE A 344 -17.17 4.00 27.76
CA PHE A 344 -16.52 3.65 26.49
C PHE A 344 -15.78 4.83 25.85
N THR A 345 -15.84 6.03 26.42
CA THR A 345 -15.19 7.21 25.84
C THR A 345 -13.67 7.06 25.66
N PRO A 346 -12.90 6.42 26.56
CA PRO A 346 -11.48 6.19 26.33
C PRO A 346 -11.23 5.20 25.19
N PHE A 347 -12.09 4.17 25.07
CA PHE A 347 -12.02 3.21 23.98
C PHE A 347 -12.33 3.85 22.63
N ASP A 348 -13.35 4.71 22.56
CA ASP A 348 -13.72 5.44 21.35
C ASP A 348 -12.63 6.43 20.92
N ALA A 349 -12.02 7.13 21.88
CA ALA A 349 -10.86 7.98 21.62
C ALA A 349 -9.68 7.17 21.08
N PHE A 350 -9.36 6.02 21.70
CA PHE A 350 -8.31 5.12 21.23
C PHE A 350 -8.59 4.61 19.81
N ALA A 351 -9.81 4.11 19.56
CA ALA A 351 -10.21 3.59 18.27
C ALA A 351 -10.14 4.69 17.18
N ALA A 352 -10.57 5.92 17.50
CA ALA A 352 -10.47 7.05 16.58
C ALA A 352 -9.01 7.36 16.22
N VAL A 353 -8.11 7.41 17.20
CA VAL A 353 -6.68 7.66 16.97
C VAL A 353 -6.06 6.55 16.11
N MET A 354 -6.33 5.28 16.43
CA MET A 354 -5.86 4.14 15.64
C MET A 354 -6.42 4.15 14.21
N MET A 355 -7.69 4.53 14.04
CA MET A 355 -8.31 4.65 12.71
C MET A 355 -7.69 5.76 11.87
N VAL A 356 -7.42 6.93 12.45
CA VAL A 356 -6.71 8.03 11.77
C VAL A 356 -5.32 7.58 11.35
N LEU A 357 -4.62 6.90 12.26
CA LEU A 357 -3.29 6.40 12.02
C LEU A 357 -3.31 5.39 10.86
N VAL A 358 -4.15 4.36 10.93
CA VAL A 358 -4.27 3.33 9.88
C VAL A 358 -4.76 3.92 8.56
N ALA A 359 -5.57 4.98 8.57
CA ALA A 359 -5.97 5.70 7.36
C ALA A 359 -4.77 6.28 6.58
N VAL A 360 -3.64 6.56 7.24
CA VAL A 360 -2.38 6.96 6.55
C VAL A 360 -1.90 5.85 5.60
N SER A 361 -2.11 4.57 5.93
CA SER A 361 -1.77 3.48 5.01
C SER A 361 -2.57 3.52 3.70
N ALA A 362 -3.83 3.96 3.75
CA ALA A 362 -4.65 4.15 2.57
C ALA A 362 -4.13 5.30 1.70
N VAL A 363 -3.56 6.35 2.30
CA VAL A 363 -2.85 7.41 1.57
C VAL A 363 -1.60 6.86 0.88
N ILE A 364 -0.84 5.97 1.53
CA ILE A 364 0.31 5.31 0.91
C ILE A 364 -0.13 4.47 -0.31
N ALA A 365 -1.20 3.69 -0.17
CA ALA A 365 -1.81 2.94 -1.27
C ALA A 365 -2.28 3.86 -2.41
N ALA A 366 -2.85 5.02 -2.07
CA ALA A 366 -3.31 6.03 -3.00
C ALA A 366 -2.17 6.59 -3.87
N VAL A 367 -1.05 6.96 -3.25
CA VAL A 367 0.14 7.45 -3.96
C VAL A 367 0.62 6.39 -4.97
N GLY A 368 0.60 5.12 -4.57
CA GLY A 368 0.88 3.99 -5.47
C GLY A 368 -0.08 3.94 -6.65
N LEU A 369 -1.39 4.05 -6.42
CA LEU A 369 -2.42 4.07 -7.47
C LEU A 369 -2.19 5.23 -8.46
N VAL A 370 -1.96 6.45 -7.98
CA VAL A 370 -1.69 7.63 -8.82
C VAL A 370 -0.49 7.37 -9.73
N ASN A 371 0.60 6.86 -9.16
CA ASN A 371 1.81 6.56 -9.91
C ASN A 371 1.55 5.48 -10.99
N LEU A 372 0.82 4.42 -10.65
CA LEU A 372 0.47 3.35 -11.59
C LEU A 372 -0.44 3.85 -12.72
N LEU A 373 -1.47 4.63 -12.41
CA LEU A 373 -2.37 5.21 -13.42
C LEU A 373 -1.62 6.17 -14.35
N THR A 374 -0.71 6.99 -13.79
CA THR A 374 0.10 7.94 -14.56
C THR A 374 1.02 7.22 -15.54
N ILE A 375 1.81 6.26 -15.06
CA ILE A 375 2.70 5.47 -15.93
C ILE A 375 1.87 4.70 -16.97
N GLY A 376 0.75 4.12 -16.55
CA GLY A 376 -0.11 3.35 -17.43
C GLY A 376 -0.75 4.17 -18.55
N VAL A 377 -1.17 5.42 -18.29
CA VAL A 377 -1.70 6.31 -19.33
C VAL A 377 -0.60 6.72 -20.31
N VAL A 378 0.60 7.00 -19.81
CA VAL A 378 1.76 7.34 -20.66
C VAL A 378 2.10 6.17 -21.60
N GLN A 379 2.07 4.93 -21.11
CA GLN A 379 2.37 3.74 -21.91
C GLN A 379 1.38 3.50 -23.06
N ARG A 380 0.14 3.96 -22.94
CA ARG A 380 -0.90 3.81 -23.99
C ARG A 380 -1.18 5.09 -24.76
N ARG A 381 -0.24 6.05 -24.75
CA ARG A 381 -0.38 7.34 -25.46
C ARG A 381 -0.71 7.15 -26.94
N ARG A 382 -0.12 6.15 -27.61
CA ARG A 382 -0.39 5.83 -29.01
C ARG A 382 -1.81 5.29 -29.24
N GLU A 383 -2.27 4.36 -28.39
CA GLU A 383 -3.64 3.82 -28.48
C GLU A 383 -4.69 4.93 -28.33
N LEU A 384 -4.50 5.81 -27.34
CA LEU A 384 -5.38 6.97 -27.14
C LEU A 384 -5.30 7.97 -28.31
N GLY A 385 -4.12 8.12 -28.92
CA GLY A 385 -3.93 8.92 -30.14
C GLY A 385 -4.68 8.35 -31.35
N LEU A 386 -4.63 7.02 -31.54
CA LEU A 386 -5.34 6.31 -32.60
C LEU A 386 -6.86 6.39 -32.43
N LEU A 387 -7.35 6.21 -31.20
CA LEU A 387 -8.78 6.39 -30.91
C LEU A 387 -9.26 7.81 -31.26
N ARG A 388 -8.41 8.82 -31.00
CA ARG A 388 -8.71 10.21 -31.37
C ARG A 388 -8.65 10.45 -32.88
N SER A 389 -7.75 9.80 -33.62
CA SER A 389 -7.72 9.90 -35.09
C SER A 389 -8.92 9.22 -35.74
N ILE A 390 -9.52 8.22 -35.08
CA ILE A 390 -10.76 7.55 -35.51
C ILE A 390 -12.02 8.39 -35.16
N GLY A 391 -11.86 9.50 -34.42
CA GLY A 391 -12.93 10.47 -34.18
C GLY A 391 -13.41 10.59 -32.72
N LEU A 392 -12.76 9.92 -31.75
CA LEU A 392 -13.10 10.14 -30.34
C LEU A 392 -12.74 11.56 -29.89
N SER A 393 -13.71 12.27 -29.31
CA SER A 393 -13.50 13.57 -28.68
C SER A 393 -12.64 13.46 -27.40
N ASN A 394 -11.99 14.56 -27.01
CA ASN A 394 -11.24 14.65 -25.76
C ASN A 394 -12.12 14.31 -24.53
N GLY A 395 -13.40 14.68 -24.57
CA GLY A 395 -14.38 14.35 -23.53
C GLY A 395 -14.66 12.85 -23.43
N GLN A 396 -14.79 12.15 -24.57
CA GLN A 396 -14.99 10.71 -24.61
C GLN A 396 -13.75 9.95 -24.11
N VAL A 397 -12.54 10.39 -24.48
CA VAL A 397 -11.28 9.81 -23.95
C VAL A 397 -11.18 10.02 -22.43
N ARG A 398 -11.49 11.23 -21.94
CA ARG A 398 -11.52 11.52 -20.51
C ARG A 398 -12.52 10.65 -19.76
N ARG A 399 -13.73 10.49 -20.30
CA ARG A 399 -14.77 9.65 -19.71
C ARG A 399 -14.37 8.18 -19.70
N MET A 400 -13.76 7.68 -20.78
CA MET A 400 -13.24 6.31 -20.84
C MET A 400 -12.19 6.05 -19.75
N VAL A 401 -11.19 6.92 -19.61
CA VAL A 401 -10.13 6.76 -18.58
C VAL A 401 -10.72 6.83 -17.17
N LEU A 402 -11.69 7.72 -16.93
CA LEU A 402 -12.35 7.85 -15.63
C LEU A 402 -13.20 6.62 -15.31
N LEU A 403 -13.95 6.09 -16.27
CA LEU A 403 -14.74 4.87 -16.09
C LEU A 403 -13.84 3.65 -15.84
N GLU A 404 -12.71 3.54 -16.53
CA GLU A 404 -11.74 2.47 -16.28
C GLU A 404 -11.16 2.55 -14.86
N ALA A 405 -10.74 3.74 -14.42
CA ALA A 405 -10.26 3.93 -13.06
C ALA A 405 -11.35 3.62 -12.02
N THR A 406 -12.58 4.07 -12.25
CA THR A 406 -13.72 3.82 -11.36
C THR A 406 -14.04 2.33 -11.28
N HIS A 407 -14.04 1.62 -12.41
CA HIS A 407 -14.29 0.18 -12.46
C HIS A 407 -13.25 -0.60 -11.65
N ILE A 408 -11.98 -0.29 -11.82
CA ILE A 408 -10.88 -0.94 -11.08
C ILE A 408 -10.98 -0.63 -9.60
N THR A 409 -11.26 0.62 -9.22
CA THR A 409 -11.44 1.02 -7.83
C THR A 409 -12.62 0.30 -7.20
N VAL A 410 -13.81 0.27 -7.83
CA VAL A 410 -14.98 -0.40 -7.25
C VAL A 410 -14.69 -1.88 -7.00
N ALA A 411 -14.05 -2.56 -7.96
CA ALA A 411 -13.62 -3.95 -7.77
C ALA A 411 -12.63 -4.10 -6.61
N ALA A 412 -11.67 -3.19 -6.49
CA ALA A 412 -10.69 -3.21 -5.41
C ALA A 412 -11.30 -2.89 -4.04
N THR A 413 -12.21 -1.92 -3.96
CA THR A 413 -12.91 -1.56 -2.72
C THR A 413 -13.80 -2.70 -2.24
N LEU A 414 -14.58 -3.31 -3.12
CA LEU A 414 -15.41 -4.47 -2.75
C LEU A 414 -14.56 -5.63 -2.24
N THR A 415 -13.48 -5.96 -2.95
CA THR A 415 -12.55 -7.02 -2.55
C THR A 415 -11.88 -6.69 -1.21
N GLY A 416 -11.43 -5.45 -1.04
CA GLY A 416 -10.77 -4.99 0.17
C GLY A 416 -11.71 -4.94 1.38
N LEU A 417 -12.98 -4.58 1.19
CA LEU A 417 -13.98 -4.62 2.26
C LEU A 417 -14.23 -6.05 2.73
N VAL A 418 -14.42 -6.99 1.79
CA VAL A 418 -14.61 -8.42 2.13
C VAL A 418 -13.41 -8.96 2.88
N LEU A 419 -12.20 -8.75 2.35
CA LEU A 419 -10.97 -9.20 3.01
C LEU A 419 -10.76 -8.53 4.36
N GLY A 420 -11.03 -7.23 4.45
CA GLY A 420 -10.88 -6.48 5.69
C GLY A 420 -11.84 -6.96 6.77
N ILE A 421 -13.09 -7.24 6.44
CA ILE A 421 -14.05 -7.83 7.39
C ILE A 421 -13.56 -9.20 7.87
N VAL A 422 -13.12 -10.07 6.96
CA VAL A 422 -12.61 -11.41 7.31
C VAL A 422 -11.37 -11.32 8.19
N TYR A 423 -10.36 -10.53 7.79
CA TYR A 423 -9.13 -10.37 8.57
C TYR A 423 -9.36 -9.65 9.90
N GLY A 424 -10.25 -8.65 9.94
CA GLY A 424 -10.59 -7.91 11.16
C GLY A 424 -11.29 -8.80 12.18
N TRP A 425 -12.21 -9.65 11.69
CA TRP A 425 -12.86 -10.66 12.50
C TRP A 425 -11.85 -11.67 13.07
N ILE A 426 -10.99 -12.24 12.21
CA ILE A 426 -9.95 -13.18 12.65
C ILE A 426 -9.02 -12.53 13.68
N ALA A 427 -8.62 -11.27 13.47
CA ALA A 427 -7.77 -10.55 14.41
C ALA A 427 -8.44 -10.40 15.78
N ALA A 428 -9.70 -9.96 15.82
CA ALA A 428 -10.46 -9.85 17.07
C ALA A 428 -10.62 -11.20 17.78
N GLN A 429 -11.02 -12.24 17.05
CA GLN A 429 -11.19 -13.61 17.58
C GLN A 429 -9.87 -14.18 18.11
N SER A 430 -8.77 -13.98 17.38
CA SER A 430 -7.45 -14.51 17.76
C SER A 430 -6.84 -13.82 18.98
N LEU A 431 -7.30 -12.61 19.31
CA LEU A 431 -6.81 -11.80 20.42
C LEU A 431 -7.68 -11.98 21.67
N LEU A 432 -9.00 -12.00 21.52
CA LEU A 432 -9.94 -11.97 22.64
C LEU A 432 -10.72 -13.27 22.83
N GLY A 433 -10.58 -14.25 21.94
CA GLY A 433 -11.32 -15.52 22.07
C GLY A 433 -11.12 -16.22 23.43
N SER A 434 -9.94 -16.04 24.05
CA SER A 434 -9.57 -16.62 25.34
C SER A 434 -9.87 -15.71 26.54
N THR A 435 -10.33 -14.47 26.35
CA THR A 435 -10.63 -13.60 27.50
C THR A 435 -11.94 -14.05 28.17
N PRO A 436 -11.92 -14.34 29.49
CA PRO A 436 -13.11 -14.74 30.22
C PRO A 436 -14.20 -13.66 30.16
N THR A 437 -15.43 -14.04 29.85
CA THR A 437 -16.60 -13.16 29.92
C THR A 437 -17.17 -13.18 31.34
N LEU A 438 -17.40 -12.00 31.92
CA LEU A 438 -18.16 -11.87 33.17
C LEU A 438 -19.67 -12.04 32.90
N PRO A 439 -20.46 -12.52 33.88
CA PRO A 439 -20.07 -12.97 35.23
C PRO A 439 -19.63 -14.45 35.31
N ASP A 440 -19.88 -15.25 34.27
CA ASP A 440 -19.70 -16.71 34.32
C ASP A 440 -18.24 -17.18 34.17
N PHE A 441 -17.30 -16.27 33.86
CA PHE A 441 -15.88 -16.54 33.60
C PHE A 441 -15.62 -17.58 32.50
N GLU A 442 -16.58 -17.79 31.60
CA GLU A 442 -16.43 -18.66 30.44
C GLU A 442 -15.67 -17.96 29.31
N PRO A 443 -14.94 -18.69 28.45
CA PRO A 443 -14.37 -18.09 27.25
C PRO A 443 -15.47 -17.53 26.36
N ALA A 444 -15.25 -16.36 25.78
CA ALA A 444 -16.22 -15.72 24.89
C ALA A 444 -16.63 -16.55 23.67
N GLY A 445 -15.82 -17.55 23.31
CA GLY A 445 -16.09 -18.45 22.21
C GLY A 445 -16.06 -17.74 20.85
N LEU A 446 -16.78 -18.31 19.89
CA LEU A 446 -16.86 -17.78 18.52
C LEU A 446 -17.95 -16.71 18.42
N VAL A 447 -17.53 -15.44 18.32
CA VAL A 447 -18.44 -14.29 18.16
C VAL A 447 -18.55 -13.90 16.68
N ALA A 448 -19.73 -13.49 16.23
CA ALA A 448 -19.94 -13.02 14.87
C ALA A 448 -19.16 -11.71 14.58
N PRO A 449 -18.75 -11.44 13.33
CA PRO A 449 -18.11 -10.18 12.98
C PRO A 449 -19.06 -8.99 13.17
N HIS A 450 -18.64 -8.00 13.97
CA HIS A 450 -19.35 -6.74 14.11
C HIS A 450 -18.83 -5.74 13.07
N VAL A 451 -19.72 -5.31 12.18
CA VAL A 451 -19.36 -4.50 11.03
C VAL A 451 -19.71 -3.03 11.31
N PRO A 452 -18.73 -2.13 11.47
CA PRO A 452 -18.99 -0.74 11.75
C PRO A 452 -19.35 0.01 10.45
N TRP A 453 -20.65 0.20 10.24
CA TRP A 453 -21.19 0.78 9.00
C TRP A 453 -20.66 2.20 8.72
N LEU A 454 -20.47 3.03 9.75
CA LEU A 454 -20.01 4.40 9.58
C LEU A 454 -18.58 4.47 9.02
N PRO A 455 -17.56 3.81 9.61
CA PRO A 455 -16.24 3.65 8.99
C PRO A 455 -16.29 3.09 7.58
N ILE A 456 -17.15 2.11 7.29
CA ILE A 456 -17.26 1.54 5.93
C ILE A 456 -17.76 2.57 4.93
N VAL A 457 -18.80 3.33 5.26
CA VAL A 457 -19.32 4.41 4.40
C VAL A 457 -18.23 5.46 4.16
N ILE A 458 -17.47 5.83 5.21
CA ILE A 458 -16.35 6.76 5.11
C ILE A 458 -15.26 6.20 4.17
N ILE A 459 -14.89 4.92 4.31
CA ILE A 459 -13.88 4.26 3.46
C ILE A 459 -14.33 4.25 2.00
N VAL A 460 -15.59 3.91 1.73
CA VAL A 460 -16.15 3.89 0.37
C VAL A 460 -16.14 5.29 -0.23
N ALA A 461 -16.62 6.30 0.51
CA ALA A 461 -16.64 7.69 0.08
C ALA A 461 -15.21 8.23 -0.16
N ALA A 462 -14.30 8.01 0.78
CA ALA A 462 -12.91 8.42 0.67
C ALA A 462 -12.22 7.76 -0.53
N THR A 463 -12.46 6.48 -0.78
CA THR A 463 -11.88 5.75 -1.92
C THR A 463 -12.43 6.25 -3.25
N ALA A 464 -13.72 6.62 -3.31
CA ALA A 464 -14.31 7.25 -4.48
C ALA A 464 -13.71 8.64 -4.77
N VAL A 465 -13.61 9.50 -3.75
CA VAL A 465 -12.97 10.83 -3.86
C VAL A 465 -11.52 10.68 -4.30
N LEU A 466 -10.78 9.78 -3.66
CA LEU A 466 -9.40 9.50 -3.99
C LEU A 466 -9.22 9.06 -5.44
N THR A 467 -10.12 8.22 -5.95
CA THR A 467 -10.07 7.76 -7.34
C THR A 467 -10.28 8.90 -8.33
N LEU A 468 -11.22 9.80 -8.05
CA LEU A 468 -11.46 10.99 -8.88
C LEU A 468 -10.23 11.91 -8.90
N VAL A 469 -9.62 12.15 -7.74
CA VAL A 469 -8.40 12.95 -7.61
C VAL A 469 -7.22 12.27 -8.32
N ALA A 470 -7.04 10.97 -8.08
CA ALA A 470 -5.94 10.19 -8.64
C ALA A 470 -6.02 10.07 -10.16
N ALA A 471 -7.23 9.98 -10.71
CA ALA A 471 -7.46 9.96 -12.15
C ALA A 471 -7.31 11.34 -12.80
N ALA A 472 -7.34 12.45 -12.05
CA ALA A 472 -7.32 13.80 -12.62
C ALA A 472 -6.00 14.12 -13.36
N ALA A 473 -4.86 13.86 -12.72
CA ALA A 473 -3.54 14.08 -13.31
C ALA A 473 -3.30 13.27 -14.61
N PRO A 474 -3.46 11.93 -14.63
CA PRO A 474 -3.28 11.13 -15.84
C PRO A 474 -4.28 11.50 -16.93
N THR A 475 -5.52 11.82 -16.59
CA THR A 475 -6.54 12.21 -17.56
C THR A 475 -6.19 13.53 -18.27
N ARG A 476 -5.63 14.51 -17.53
CA ARG A 476 -5.12 15.75 -18.13
C ARG A 476 -4.00 15.46 -19.13
N LEU A 477 -3.05 14.59 -18.75
CA LEU A 477 -1.93 14.19 -19.61
C LEU A 477 -2.40 13.48 -20.90
N ALA A 478 -3.41 12.61 -20.81
CA ALA A 478 -3.96 11.90 -21.97
C ALA A 478 -4.53 12.83 -23.05
N THR A 479 -5.13 13.95 -22.65
CA THR A 479 -5.81 14.87 -23.57
C THR A 479 -4.91 15.92 -24.21
N ARG A 480 -3.78 16.27 -23.56
CA ARG A 480 -2.88 17.35 -24.02
C ARG A 480 -1.97 16.96 -25.17
N VAL A 481 -1.82 15.67 -25.44
CA VAL A 481 -0.98 15.16 -26.52
C VAL A 481 -1.71 15.33 -27.85
N ALA A 482 -1.06 15.95 -28.84
CA ALA A 482 -1.60 15.99 -30.20
C ALA A 482 -1.57 14.58 -30.84
N PRO A 483 -2.61 14.16 -31.58
CA PRO A 483 -2.62 12.85 -32.27
C PRO A 483 -1.41 12.65 -33.18
N VAL A 484 -0.96 13.72 -33.85
CA VAL A 484 0.23 13.72 -34.72
C VAL A 484 1.51 13.42 -33.93
N GLU A 485 1.70 14.04 -32.75
CA GLU A 485 2.83 13.73 -31.87
C GLU A 485 2.76 12.31 -31.28
N ALA A 486 1.55 11.79 -31.03
CA ALA A 486 1.36 10.43 -30.55
C ALA A 486 1.75 9.38 -31.60
N LEU A 487 1.64 9.72 -32.88
CA LEU A 487 2.03 8.87 -34.01
C LEU A 487 3.50 9.03 -34.40
N ALA A 488 4.12 10.16 -34.07
CA ALA A 488 5.52 10.48 -34.41
C ALA A 488 6.55 10.11 -33.31
N ALA A 489 6.12 9.64 -32.14
CA ALA A 489 7.03 9.27 -31.06
C ALA A 489 7.68 7.90 -31.32
N ASP A 490 8.75 7.89 -32.12
CA ASP A 490 9.77 6.83 -32.19
C ASP A 490 11.18 7.44 -32.19
#